data_AF-A0A941SP42-F1
#
_entry.id   AF-A0A941SP42-F1
#
_cell.length_a   1.000
_cell.length_b   1.000
_cell.length_c   1.000
_cell.angle_alpha   90.00
_cell.angle_beta   90.00
_cell.angle_gamma   90.00
#
_symmetry.space_group_name_H-M   'P 1'
#
loop_
_entity.id
_entity.type
_entity.pdbx_description
1 polymer ?
#
loop_
_entity_poly.entity_id
_entity_poly.type
_entity_poly.pdbx_seq_one_letter_code
_entity_poly.pdbx_strand_id
1 'polypeptide(L)'
;MKLRMIAATALLALAACGQSGEAPKQEATTAQPQGLFEQLERTAPEMQPVVAWQRLITHAETMPACHDVRRTESRGIVPANVAPDSAYAGHAGEWAFSIQCGPQLTTVHSDPHEHWLIFFAPGATTSTIVNCAQGTGDRCLLAQIPTTGAAATTATSTTTP
;
A
#
# COMPACT_ATOMS: atom_id res chain seq x y z
N MET A 1 20.58 -65.55 34.33
CA MET A 1 19.86 -65.89 33.08
C MET A 1 19.85 -64.64 32.18
N LYS A 2 20.78 -64.57 31.23
CA LYS A 2 20.57 -64.61 29.76
C LYS A 2 19.89 -63.36 29.14
N LEU A 3 20.73 -62.59 28.45
CA LEU A 3 20.49 -61.50 27.48
C LEU A 3 19.33 -61.76 26.49
N ARG A 4 18.72 -60.67 25.98
CA ARG A 4 18.81 -60.25 24.55
C ARG A 4 18.14 -58.89 24.27
N MET A 5 18.90 -58.00 23.64
CA MET A 5 18.44 -56.79 22.93
C MET A 5 17.58 -57.15 21.71
N ILE A 6 16.66 -56.28 21.27
CA ILE A 6 16.50 -55.87 19.85
C ILE A 6 16.00 -54.41 19.79
N ALA A 7 16.74 -53.56 19.07
CA ALA A 7 16.33 -52.24 18.58
C ALA A 7 15.69 -52.38 17.18
N ALA A 8 14.73 -51.51 16.83
CA ALA A 8 14.26 -51.38 15.45
C ALA A 8 13.97 -49.91 15.12
N THR A 9 15.02 -49.25 14.65
CA THR A 9 15.04 -47.98 13.92
C THR A 9 14.37 -48.17 12.56
N ALA A 10 13.34 -47.39 12.24
CA ALA A 10 12.80 -47.29 10.89
C ALA A 10 13.12 -45.90 10.31
N LEU A 11 14.30 -45.81 9.71
CA LEU A 11 14.67 -44.80 8.72
C LEU A 11 13.97 -45.17 7.40
N LEU A 12 13.04 -44.33 6.95
CA LEU A 12 12.56 -44.35 5.57
C LEU A 12 13.23 -43.21 4.82
N ALA A 13 14.32 -43.57 4.15
CA ALA A 13 14.98 -42.77 3.14
C ALA A 13 14.07 -42.70 1.90
N LEU A 14 13.56 -41.51 1.58
CA LEU A 14 13.25 -41.14 0.20
C LEU A 14 14.49 -40.43 -0.35
N ALA A 15 15.40 -41.22 -0.91
CA ALA A 15 16.45 -40.72 -1.77
C ALA A 15 15.94 -40.64 -3.22
N ALA A 16 16.25 -39.50 -3.85
CA ALA A 16 16.39 -39.29 -5.28
C ALA A 16 15.10 -39.08 -6.13
N CYS A 17 14.71 -37.81 -6.26
CA CYS A 17 14.64 -37.19 -7.58
C CYS A 17 15.72 -36.10 -7.60
N GLY A 18 16.66 -36.23 -8.52
CA GLY A 18 17.88 -35.43 -8.54
C GLY A 18 17.63 -33.94 -8.72
N GLN A 19 18.59 -33.13 -8.26
CA GLN A 19 19.31 -32.14 -9.06
C GLN A 19 19.94 -31.09 -8.13
N SER A 20 21.26 -30.97 -8.28
CA SER A 20 22.16 -29.96 -7.70
C SER A 20 22.39 -30.02 -6.18
N GLY A 21 23.55 -30.60 -5.85
CA GLY A 21 24.23 -30.25 -4.62
C GLY A 21 24.67 -28.79 -4.67
N GLU A 22 24.25 -28.03 -3.67
CA GLU A 22 24.97 -26.88 -3.16
C GLU A 22 24.64 -26.85 -1.67
N ALA A 23 25.67 -26.87 -0.82
CA ALA A 23 25.48 -26.71 0.62
C ALA A 23 24.67 -25.42 0.84
N PRO A 24 23.65 -25.39 1.72
CA PRO A 24 23.08 -24.11 2.10
C PRO A 24 24.14 -23.37 2.88
N LYS A 25 24.88 -22.52 2.18
CA LYS A 25 25.67 -21.44 2.73
C LYS A 25 24.67 -20.59 3.48
N GLN A 26 24.73 -20.68 4.80
CA GLN A 26 24.00 -19.81 5.69
C GLN A 26 24.54 -18.39 5.53
N GLU A 27 24.02 -17.65 4.57
CA GLU A 27 24.01 -16.19 4.61
C GLU A 27 22.63 -15.77 5.12
N ALA A 28 22.55 -15.63 6.45
CA ALA A 28 21.51 -14.88 7.09
C ALA A 28 21.59 -13.43 6.60
N THR A 29 20.97 -13.14 5.46
CA THR A 29 20.41 -11.82 5.27
C THR A 29 19.04 -11.90 5.92
N THR A 30 18.94 -11.44 7.16
CA THR A 30 17.66 -10.98 7.68
C THR A 30 17.15 -9.96 6.67
N ALA A 31 16.31 -10.41 5.73
CA ALA A 31 15.61 -9.50 4.83
C ALA A 31 14.93 -8.50 5.75
N GLN A 32 15.39 -7.25 5.71
CA GLN A 32 14.76 -6.19 6.48
C GLN A 32 13.26 -6.24 6.17
N PRO A 33 12.38 -5.97 7.16
CA PRO A 33 10.94 -5.89 6.91
C PRO A 33 10.75 -4.99 5.69
N GLN A 34 10.31 -5.58 4.58
CA GLN A 34 10.14 -4.84 3.34
C GLN A 34 9.07 -3.78 3.62
N GLY A 35 9.36 -2.53 3.25
CA GLY A 35 8.38 -1.47 3.39
C GLY A 35 7.15 -1.78 2.53
N LEU A 36 6.01 -1.24 2.96
CA LEU A 36 4.74 -1.47 2.30
C LEU A 36 4.71 -0.86 0.90
N PHE A 37 5.41 0.25 0.71
CA PHE A 37 5.56 0.89 -0.60
C PHE A 37 6.27 -0.04 -1.59
N GLU A 38 7.42 -0.60 -1.21
CA GLU A 38 8.21 -1.50 -2.07
C GLU A 38 7.50 -2.84 -2.30
N GLN A 39 6.65 -3.26 -1.36
CA GLN A 39 5.72 -4.37 -1.57
C GLN A 39 4.65 -4.03 -2.60
N LEU A 40 4.10 -2.81 -2.54
CA LEU A 40 3.05 -2.35 -3.43
C LEU A 40 3.54 -2.17 -4.87
N GLU A 41 4.76 -1.67 -5.06
CA GLU A 41 5.40 -1.55 -6.39
C GLU A 41 5.56 -2.89 -7.10
N ARG A 42 5.76 -3.97 -6.33
CA ARG A 42 5.85 -5.35 -6.85
C ARG A 42 4.49 -6.04 -6.99
N THR A 43 3.43 -5.40 -6.52
CA THR A 43 2.06 -5.89 -6.66
C THR A 43 1.52 -5.52 -8.03
N ALA A 44 0.81 -6.45 -8.69
CA ALA A 44 0.17 -6.18 -9.96
C ALA A 44 -0.73 -4.92 -9.85
N PRO A 45 -0.72 -3.99 -10.83
CA PRO A 45 -1.42 -2.71 -10.71
C PRO A 45 -2.89 -2.83 -10.31
N GLU A 46 -3.60 -3.82 -10.84
CA GLU A 46 -5.00 -4.12 -10.54
C GLU A 46 -5.24 -4.60 -9.10
N MET A 47 -4.21 -5.13 -8.44
CA MET A 47 -4.27 -5.60 -7.06
C MET A 47 -3.86 -4.52 -6.05
N GLN A 48 -3.23 -3.44 -6.47
CA GLN A 48 -2.78 -2.37 -5.55
C GLN A 48 -3.93 -1.72 -4.77
N PRO A 49 -5.11 -1.41 -5.37
CA PRO A 49 -6.24 -0.86 -4.62
C PRO A 49 -6.81 -1.85 -3.60
N VAL A 50 -6.70 -3.17 -3.86
CA VAL A 50 -7.12 -4.21 -2.90
C VAL A 50 -6.21 -4.20 -1.68
N VAL A 51 -4.90 -4.05 -1.86
CA VAL A 51 -3.95 -3.91 -0.74
C VAL A 51 -4.24 -2.65 0.06
N ALA A 52 -4.50 -1.51 -0.58
CA ALA A 52 -4.87 -0.28 0.09
C ALA A 52 -6.15 -0.45 0.94
N TRP A 53 -7.16 -1.11 0.39
CA TRP A 53 -8.39 -1.43 1.12
C TRP A 53 -8.15 -2.35 2.32
N GLN A 54 -7.32 -3.39 2.16
CA GLN A 54 -6.96 -4.28 3.26
C GLN A 54 -6.27 -3.53 4.41
N ARG A 55 -5.45 -2.51 4.11
CA ARG A 55 -4.88 -1.64 5.14
C ARG A 55 -5.96 -0.80 5.83
N LEU A 56 -6.89 -0.24 5.06
CA LEU A 56 -7.98 0.55 5.59
C LEU A 56 -8.83 -0.24 6.60
N ILE A 57 -9.31 -1.43 6.26
CA ILE A 57 -10.21 -2.22 7.13
C ILE A 57 -9.54 -2.72 8.42
N THR A 58 -8.22 -2.63 8.52
CA THR A 58 -7.47 -2.94 9.75
C THR A 58 -7.27 -1.71 10.65
N HIS A 59 -7.68 -0.52 10.21
CA HIS A 59 -7.59 0.71 10.99
C HIS A 59 -8.79 0.88 11.91
N ALA A 60 -8.55 1.17 13.19
CA ALA A 60 -9.60 1.15 14.21
C ALA A 60 -10.72 2.18 13.95
N GLU A 61 -10.39 3.31 13.34
CA GLU A 61 -11.33 4.43 13.12
C GLU A 61 -12.23 4.24 11.91
N THR A 62 -12.00 3.22 11.07
CA THR A 62 -12.78 3.03 9.84
C THR A 62 -14.05 2.25 10.07
N MET A 63 -14.23 1.61 11.23
CA MET A 63 -15.45 0.87 11.55
C MET A 63 -16.36 1.71 12.45
N PRO A 64 -17.68 1.81 12.17
CA PRO A 64 -18.44 1.10 11.14
C PRO A 64 -18.48 1.77 9.76
N ALA A 65 -17.82 2.93 9.58
CA ALA A 65 -17.92 3.76 8.38
C ALA A 65 -17.47 3.07 7.07
N CYS A 66 -16.68 2.00 7.15
CA CYS A 66 -16.14 1.30 5.99
C CYS A 66 -16.37 -0.21 6.02
N HIS A 67 -17.64 -0.61 6.11
CA HIS A 67 -18.04 -2.01 5.95
C HIS A 67 -18.07 -2.44 4.46
N ASP A 68 -18.71 -1.62 3.62
CA ASP A 68 -18.86 -1.89 2.19
C ASP A 68 -18.02 -0.92 1.36
N VAL A 69 -17.28 -1.45 0.38
CA VAL A 69 -16.49 -0.62 -0.54
C VAL A 69 -17.32 -0.24 -1.74
N ARG A 70 -17.49 1.07 -1.93
CA ARG A 70 -18.14 1.62 -3.12
C ARG A 70 -17.16 1.82 -4.27
N ARG A 71 -15.95 2.30 -3.96
CA ARG A 71 -14.95 2.67 -4.97
C ARG A 71 -13.55 2.70 -4.37
N THR A 72 -12.57 2.25 -5.14
CA THR A 72 -11.14 2.41 -4.83
C THR A 72 -10.43 2.99 -6.05
N GLU A 73 -9.56 3.97 -5.83
CA GLU A 73 -8.84 4.67 -6.92
C GLU A 73 -7.39 4.91 -6.50
N SER A 74 -6.43 4.61 -7.38
CA SER A 74 -5.05 5.05 -7.22
C SER A 74 -4.96 6.53 -7.59
N ARG A 75 -4.38 7.34 -6.69
CA ARG A 75 -4.10 8.76 -6.93
C ARG A 75 -2.68 9.00 -7.46
N GLY A 76 -1.85 7.96 -7.41
CA GLY A 76 -0.44 8.02 -7.81
C GLY A 76 0.47 8.54 -6.70
N ILE A 77 1.70 8.87 -7.08
CA ILE A 77 2.68 9.48 -6.19
C ILE A 77 2.32 10.94 -5.95
N VAL A 78 2.29 11.34 -4.68
CA VAL A 78 2.02 12.71 -4.26
C VAL A 78 3.19 13.60 -4.69
N PRO A 79 2.95 14.66 -5.49
CA PRO A 79 4.01 15.56 -5.94
C PRO A 79 4.52 16.45 -4.80
N ALA A 80 5.63 17.16 -5.02
CA ALA A 80 6.19 18.06 -4.00
C ALA A 80 5.40 19.38 -3.84
N ASN A 81 4.69 19.82 -4.89
CA ASN A 81 4.01 21.12 -4.95
C ASN A 81 2.49 21.03 -4.64
N VAL A 82 2.11 20.17 -3.69
CA VAL A 82 0.71 20.01 -3.26
C VAL A 82 0.18 21.31 -2.65
N ALA A 83 -1.10 21.60 -2.87
CA ALA A 83 -1.76 22.73 -2.22
C ALA A 83 -1.78 22.55 -0.69
N PRO A 84 -1.36 23.56 0.10
CA PRO A 84 -1.10 23.39 1.53
C PRO A 84 -2.36 23.11 2.37
N ASP A 85 -3.53 23.45 1.85
CA ASP A 85 -4.86 23.20 2.45
C ASP A 85 -5.46 21.84 2.04
N SER A 86 -4.76 21.08 1.20
CA SER A 86 -5.19 19.77 0.73
C SER A 86 -4.98 18.66 1.76
N ALA A 87 -5.81 17.60 1.71
CA ALA A 87 -5.61 16.39 2.49
C ALA A 87 -4.31 15.63 2.13
N TYR A 88 -3.66 15.98 1.02
CA TYR A 88 -2.38 15.42 0.57
C TYR A 88 -1.16 16.21 1.09
N ALA A 89 -1.37 17.35 1.77
CA ALA A 89 -0.29 18.18 2.27
C ALA A 89 0.53 17.41 3.32
N GLY A 90 1.86 17.41 3.16
CA GLY A 90 2.78 16.67 4.03
C GLY A 90 3.12 15.25 3.57
N HIS A 91 2.48 14.75 2.51
CA HIS A 91 2.66 13.38 2.01
C HIS A 91 3.50 13.29 0.73
N ALA A 92 4.35 14.28 0.43
CA ALA A 92 5.12 14.32 -0.81
C ALA A 92 6.02 13.07 -0.97
N GLY A 93 5.97 12.45 -2.15
CA GLY A 93 6.69 11.21 -2.46
C GLY A 93 5.99 9.93 -1.99
N GLU A 94 4.89 10.02 -1.26
CA GLU A 94 4.10 8.86 -0.85
C GLU A 94 3.15 8.43 -1.99
N TRP A 95 2.81 7.15 -2.06
CA TRP A 95 1.77 6.66 -2.98
C TRP A 95 0.40 6.74 -2.31
N ALA A 96 -0.51 7.50 -2.89
CA ALA A 96 -1.86 7.70 -2.36
C ALA A 96 -2.93 6.85 -3.07
N PHE A 97 -3.89 6.35 -2.29
CA PHE A 97 -5.11 5.69 -2.74
C PHE A 97 -6.33 6.34 -2.08
N SER A 98 -7.40 6.51 -2.84
CA SER A 98 -8.72 6.96 -2.38
C SER A 98 -9.64 5.77 -2.22
N ILE A 99 -10.37 5.70 -1.11
CA ILE A 99 -11.40 4.68 -0.88
C ILE A 99 -12.67 5.36 -0.42
N GLN A 100 -13.72 5.21 -1.21
CA GLN A 100 -15.08 5.57 -0.82
C GLN A 100 -15.78 4.30 -0.34
N CYS A 101 -16.20 4.33 0.90
CA CYS A 101 -17.04 3.29 1.48
C CYS A 101 -18.53 3.66 1.33
N GLY A 102 -19.40 2.75 1.74
CA GLY A 102 -20.84 2.90 1.68
C GLY A 102 -21.50 2.05 0.59
N PRO A 103 -22.84 2.09 0.50
CA PRO A 103 -23.59 1.25 -0.41
C PRO A 103 -23.36 1.63 -1.88
N GLN A 104 -23.29 0.64 -2.77
CA GLN A 104 -23.22 0.84 -4.22
C GLN A 104 -24.59 1.18 -4.83
N LEU A 105 -25.24 2.21 -4.28
CA LEU A 105 -26.54 2.69 -4.76
C LEU A 105 -26.34 4.05 -5.45
N THR A 106 -26.82 4.18 -6.69
CA THR A 106 -26.72 5.42 -7.47
C THR A 106 -27.54 6.57 -6.87
N THR A 107 -28.51 6.25 -6.00
CA THR A 107 -29.36 7.21 -5.31
C THR A 107 -28.75 7.75 -4.02
N VAL A 108 -27.64 7.20 -3.54
CA VAL A 108 -26.98 7.60 -2.30
C VAL A 108 -25.82 8.55 -2.61
N HIS A 109 -25.91 9.76 -2.04
CA HIS A 109 -24.82 10.74 -2.08
C HIS A 109 -23.60 10.20 -1.32
N SER A 110 -22.40 10.50 -1.78
CA SER A 110 -21.18 10.12 -1.05
C SER A 110 -21.13 10.86 0.29
N ASP A 111 -20.95 10.12 1.38
CA ASP A 111 -20.67 10.71 2.69
C ASP A 111 -19.16 10.99 2.80
N PRO A 112 -18.74 12.25 3.10
CA PRO A 112 -17.34 12.58 3.35
C PRO A 112 -16.71 11.76 4.48
N HIS A 113 -17.49 11.34 5.48
CA HIS A 113 -17.01 10.50 6.58
C HIS A 113 -16.68 9.06 6.15
N GLU A 114 -17.19 8.63 5.00
CA GLU A 114 -16.92 7.34 4.39
C GLU A 114 -15.81 7.42 3.33
N HIS A 115 -15.20 8.59 3.12
CA HIS A 115 -14.12 8.79 2.16
C HIS A 115 -12.77 8.89 2.88
N TRP A 116 -11.81 8.07 2.43
CA TRP A 116 -10.51 7.90 3.07
C TRP A 116 -9.36 7.99 2.07
N LEU A 117 -8.23 8.54 2.51
CA LEU A 117 -6.94 8.43 1.85
C LEU A 117 -6.03 7.47 2.60
N ILE A 118 -5.29 6.67 1.85
CA ILE A 118 -4.27 5.77 2.35
C ILE A 118 -2.97 6.11 1.64
N PHE A 119 -1.94 6.39 2.42
CA PHE A 119 -0.62 6.72 1.93
C PHE A 119 0.40 5.66 2.30
N PHE A 120 1.24 5.32 1.34
CA PHE A 120 2.38 4.44 1.50
C PHE A 120 3.65 5.26 1.35
N ALA A 121 4.41 5.42 2.42
CA ALA A 121 5.69 6.09 2.38
C ALA A 121 6.83 5.10 2.03
N PRO A 122 7.82 5.51 1.22
CA PRO A 122 9.00 4.69 0.96
C PRO A 122 9.69 4.27 2.26
N GLY A 123 10.05 2.99 2.37
CA GLY A 123 10.69 2.40 3.55
C GLY A 123 9.79 2.25 4.79
N ALA A 124 8.54 2.71 4.78
CA ALA A 124 7.64 2.58 5.92
C ALA A 124 6.98 1.20 5.98
N THR A 125 6.88 0.63 7.18
CA THR A 125 6.20 -0.66 7.44
C THR A 125 4.71 -0.50 7.73
N THR A 126 4.22 0.74 7.83
CA THR A 126 2.82 1.09 8.09
C THR A 126 2.34 2.14 7.09
N SER A 127 1.05 2.13 6.77
CA SER A 127 0.40 3.17 5.96
C SER A 127 -0.13 4.30 6.83
N THR A 128 -0.14 5.52 6.31
CA THR A 128 -0.88 6.63 6.92
C THR A 128 -2.30 6.64 6.38
N ILE A 129 -3.30 6.84 7.24
CA ILE A 129 -4.72 6.81 6.88
C ILE A 129 -5.34 8.12 7.33
N VAL A 130 -6.06 8.79 6.43
CA VAL A 130 -6.66 10.11 6.67
C VAL A 130 -8.12 10.10 6.24
N ASN A 131 -9.01 10.55 7.12
CA ASN A 131 -10.41 10.79 6.77
C ASN A 131 -10.56 12.11 6.00
N CYS A 132 -11.32 12.06 4.91
CA CYS A 132 -11.49 13.18 4.00
C CYS A 132 -12.51 14.22 4.48
N ALA A 133 -13.32 13.90 5.49
CA ALA A 133 -14.31 14.80 6.04
C ALA A 133 -13.67 16.07 6.63
N GLN A 134 -14.23 17.23 6.27
CA GLN A 134 -13.97 18.51 6.89
C GLN A 134 -15.29 19.25 7.07
N GLY A 135 -15.85 19.20 8.29
CA GLY A 135 -17.23 19.65 8.51
C GLY A 135 -18.19 18.79 7.68
N THR A 136 -19.00 19.42 6.82
CA THR A 136 -19.90 18.72 5.88
C THR A 136 -19.27 18.49 4.49
N GLY A 137 -18.01 18.85 4.30
CA GLY A 137 -17.31 18.77 3.01
C GLY A 137 -16.34 17.59 2.90
N ASP A 138 -15.99 17.24 1.67
CA ASP A 138 -15.02 16.21 1.31
C ASP A 138 -13.77 16.85 0.67
N ARG A 139 -12.63 16.75 1.35
CA ARG A 139 -11.34 17.30 0.89
C ARG A 139 -10.65 16.46 -0.20
N CYS A 140 -11.15 15.27 -0.47
CA CYS A 140 -10.58 14.29 -1.40
C CYS A 140 -11.43 14.09 -2.66
N LEU A 141 -12.47 14.91 -2.84
CA LEU A 141 -13.43 14.81 -3.94
C LEU A 141 -12.76 14.92 -5.32
N LEU A 142 -11.65 15.64 -5.40
CA LEU A 142 -10.93 15.85 -6.65
C LEU A 142 -10.23 14.56 -7.08
N ALA A 143 -10.45 14.19 -8.35
CA ALA A 143 -9.84 12.99 -8.92
C ALA A 143 -8.30 13.07 -8.98
N GLN A 144 -7.78 14.30 -9.09
CA GLN A 144 -6.36 14.61 -9.19
C GLN A 144 -5.86 15.26 -7.89
N ILE A 145 -4.60 15.00 -7.55
CA ILE A 145 -3.95 15.62 -6.39
C ILE A 145 -3.83 17.13 -6.62
N PRO A 146 -4.41 17.98 -5.76
CA PRO A 146 -4.37 19.43 -5.94
C PRO A 146 -2.94 19.95 -5.82
N THR A 147 -2.47 20.64 -6.85
CA THR A 147 -1.14 21.27 -6.86
C THR A 147 -1.26 22.78 -6.92
N THR A 148 -0.37 23.48 -6.23
CA THR A 148 -0.10 24.89 -6.51
C THR A 148 0.67 24.91 -7.83
N GLY A 149 0.18 25.62 -8.84
CA GLY A 149 0.56 25.47 -10.25
C GLY A 149 2.05 25.29 -10.52
N ALA A 150 2.38 24.59 -11.61
CA ALA A 150 3.75 24.24 -11.97
C ALA A 150 4.70 25.45 -11.84
N ALA A 151 5.82 25.27 -11.13
CA ALA A 151 6.92 26.22 -11.21
C ALA A 151 7.22 26.43 -12.70
N ALA A 152 7.01 27.65 -13.19
CA ALA A 152 7.19 27.98 -14.58
C ALA A 152 8.59 27.52 -15.00
N THR A 153 8.66 26.56 -15.92
CA THR A 153 9.92 26.22 -16.56
C THR A 153 10.38 27.47 -17.30
N THR A 154 11.35 28.19 -16.75
CA THR A 154 12.01 29.30 -17.43
C THR A 154 12.69 28.74 -18.66
N ALA A 155 12.00 28.76 -19.81
CA ALA A 155 12.60 28.50 -21.09
C ALA A 155 13.53 29.67 -21.41
N THR A 156 14.81 29.54 -21.05
CA THR A 156 15.86 30.42 -21.54
C THR A 156 15.95 30.24 -23.04
N SER A 157 15.30 31.11 -23.81
CA SER A 157 15.52 31.22 -25.23
C SER A 157 16.90 31.84 -25.46
N THR A 158 17.90 30.99 -25.68
CA THR A 158 19.20 31.43 -26.21
C THR A 158 18.99 31.77 -27.69
N THR A 159 18.79 33.05 -27.99
CA THR A 159 18.92 33.59 -29.35
C THR A 159 20.40 33.79 -29.63
N THR A 160 20.98 32.93 -30.46
CA THR A 160 22.34 33.06 -31.01
C THR A 160 22.34 34.10 -32.14
N PRO A 161 23.38 34.96 -32.26
CA PRO A 161 23.45 36.13 -33.15
C PRO A 161 23.42 35.82 -34.65
#